data_AF-A0A8H7TXD2-F1
#
_entry.id   AF-A0A8H7TXD2-F1
#
_cell.length_a   1.000
_cell.length_b   1.000
_cell.length_c   1.000
_cell.angle_alpha   90.00
_cell.angle_beta   90.00
_cell.angle_gamma   90.00
#
_symmetry.space_group_name_H-M   'P 1'
#
loop_
_entity.id
_entity.type
_entity.pdbx_description
1 polymer ?
#
loop_
_entity_poly.entity_id
_entity_poly.type
_entity_poly.pdbx_seq_one_letter_code
_entity_poly.pdbx_strand_id
1 'polypeptide(L)'
;MVKSGVTKGMDIVRDKVPNSPCKSCFHGKQMHNPIPKWSDVENTRILDHVFSDICRPTKNKTNSGSHRSHQYFIMFIDGHSHYTTVQLMKTKDEA
;
A
#
# COMPACT_ATOMS: atom_id res chain seq x y z
N MET A 1 -29.31 28.49 -13.53
CA MET A 1 -29.03 29.33 -14.70
C MET A 1 -27.51 29.51 -14.79
N VAL A 2 -26.82 28.74 -15.63
CA VAL A 2 -25.36 28.82 -15.79
C VAL A 2 -25.06 30.00 -16.71
N LYS A 3 -24.26 30.98 -16.26
CA LYS A 3 -23.81 32.08 -17.11
C LYS A 3 -22.85 31.53 -18.17
N SER A 4 -23.27 31.55 -19.43
CA SER A 4 -22.40 31.28 -20.58
C SER A 4 -21.44 32.46 -20.81
N GLY A 5 -20.20 32.17 -21.21
CA GLY A 5 -19.21 33.19 -21.58
C GLY A 5 -18.09 33.48 -20.56
N VAL A 6 -17.95 32.69 -19.49
CA VAL A 6 -16.89 32.91 -18.47
C VAL A 6 -15.48 32.61 -19.01
N THR A 7 -15.36 31.77 -20.03
CA THR A 7 -14.08 31.47 -20.67
C THR A 7 -14.24 31.40 -22.19
N LYS A 8 -13.44 32.16 -22.93
CA LYS A 8 -13.19 31.89 -24.35
C LYS A 8 -12.36 30.61 -24.40
N GLY A 9 -12.82 29.59 -25.12
CA GLY A 9 -12.03 28.38 -25.32
C GLY A 9 -10.65 28.75 -25.87
N MET A 10 -9.60 28.10 -25.36
CA MET A 10 -8.26 28.29 -25.87
C MET A 10 -8.09 27.43 -27.11
N ASP A 11 -7.72 28.04 -28.25
CA ASP A 11 -7.37 27.30 -29.45
C ASP A 11 -6.12 26.47 -29.15
N ILE A 12 -6.28 25.15 -29.12
CA ILE A 12 -5.15 24.23 -29.02
C ILE A 12 -4.46 24.24 -30.39
N VAL A 13 -3.46 25.10 -30.54
CA VAL A 13 -2.57 25.08 -31.70
C VAL A 13 -1.81 23.75 -31.66
N ARG A 14 -2.25 22.78 -32.46
CA ARG A 14 -1.69 21.41 -32.52
C ARG A 14 -0.28 21.36 -33.11
N ASP A 15 0.22 22.47 -33.64
CA ASP A 15 1.41 22.53 -34.50
C ASP A 15 2.76 22.54 -33.77
N LYS A 16 2.75 22.47 -32.42
CA LYS A 16 3.99 22.45 -31.62
C LYS A 16 4.02 21.26 -30.67
N VAL A 17 3.95 20.05 -31.22
CA VAL A 17 4.46 18.88 -30.50
C VAL A 17 5.99 18.98 -30.55
N PRO A 18 6.69 19.19 -29.42
CA PRO A 18 8.14 19.18 -29.44
C PRO A 18 8.64 17.79 -29.88
N ASN A 19 9.66 17.76 -30.74
CA ASN A 19 10.30 16.51 -31.20
C ASN A 19 10.89 15.67 -30.06
N SER A 20 10.99 16.23 -28.86
CA SER A 20 11.48 15.57 -27.65
C SER A 20 10.55 15.80 -26.47
N PRO A 21 10.49 14.87 -25.50
CA PRO A 21 9.73 15.07 -24.26
C PRO A 21 10.15 16.38 -23.57
N CYS A 22 9.16 17.14 -23.08
CA CYS A 22 9.42 18.35 -22.32
C CYS A 22 10.23 18.02 -21.06
N LYS A 23 11.36 18.71 -20.82
CA LYS A 23 12.27 18.45 -19.69
C LYS A 23 11.56 18.56 -18.34
N SER A 24 10.72 19.57 -18.13
CA SER A 24 9.96 19.72 -16.89
C SER A 24 8.91 18.61 -16.72
N CYS A 25 8.27 18.18 -17.80
CA CYS A 25 7.35 17.03 -17.76
C CYS A 25 8.09 15.71 -17.48
N PHE A 26 9.32 15.55 -18.00
CA PHE A 26 10.15 14.38 -17.74
C PHE A 26 10.56 14.30 -16.26
N HIS A 27 10.96 15.43 -15.65
CA HIS A 27 11.29 15.49 -14.23
C HIS A 27 10.06 15.41 -13.30
N GLY A 28 8.93 15.97 -13.72
CA GLY A 28 7.69 15.97 -12.92
C GLY A 28 6.89 14.67 -13.01
N LYS A 29 7.11 13.86 -14.05
CA LYS A 29 6.59 12.50 -14.12
C LYS A 29 7.55 11.60 -13.39
N GLN A 30 7.09 10.99 -12.30
CA GLN A 30 7.85 9.99 -11.59
C GLN A 30 8.03 8.74 -12.49
N MET A 31 9.11 8.71 -13.27
CA MET A 31 9.52 7.54 -14.03
C MET A 31 10.30 6.63 -13.08
N HIS A 32 9.57 5.80 -12.34
CA HIS A 32 10.18 4.67 -11.66
C HIS A 32 10.30 3.52 -12.67
N ASN A 33 11.40 2.77 -12.62
CA ASN A 33 11.48 1.50 -13.34
C ASN A 33 10.31 0.60 -12.90
N PRO A 34 9.82 -0.29 -13.76
CA PRO A 34 8.81 -1.26 -13.33
C PRO A 34 9.27 -1.98 -12.07
N ILE A 35 8.40 -2.06 -11.06
CA ILE A 35 8.69 -2.85 -9.86
C ILE A 35 8.81 -4.31 -10.31
N PRO A 36 9.90 -5.01 -9.95
CA PRO A 36 10.06 -6.43 -10.26
C PRO A 36 8.85 -7.22 -9.79
N LYS A 37 8.40 -8.18 -10.61
CA LYS A 37 7.24 -9.03 -10.27
C LYS A 37 7.54 -10.10 -9.23
N TRP A 38 8.83 -10.38 -9.01
CA TRP A 38 9.32 -11.39 -8.10
C TRP A 38 10.36 -10.78 -7.18
N SER A 39 10.40 -11.28 -5.95
CA SER A 39 11.44 -10.94 -4.97
C SER A 39 12.63 -11.88 -5.14
N ASP A 40 13.83 -11.35 -5.05
CA ASP A 40 15.06 -12.15 -4.93
C ASP A 40 15.33 -12.62 -3.49
N VAL A 41 14.32 -12.52 -2.61
CA VAL A 41 14.41 -12.94 -1.21
C VAL A 41 14.33 -14.45 -1.15
N GLU A 42 15.40 -15.09 -0.70
CA GLU A 42 15.45 -16.52 -0.45
C GLU A 42 15.34 -16.81 1.05
N ASN A 43 14.45 -17.74 1.40
CA ASN A 43 14.31 -18.30 2.74
C ASN A 43 14.72 -19.77 2.68
N THR A 44 15.98 -20.06 2.94
CA THR A 44 16.58 -21.37 2.59
C THR A 44 16.24 -22.48 3.57
N ARG A 45 15.79 -22.14 4.78
CA ARG A 45 15.49 -23.07 5.87
C ARG A 45 14.33 -22.58 6.74
N ILE A 46 13.74 -23.50 7.50
CA ILE A 46 12.73 -23.15 8.50
C ILE A 46 13.31 -22.13 9.49
N LEU A 47 12.56 -21.08 9.78
CA LEU A 47 12.91 -19.95 10.65
C LEU A 47 14.10 -19.11 10.18
N ASP A 48 14.44 -19.12 8.88
CA ASP A 48 15.49 -18.25 8.32
C ASP A 48 15.07 -16.77 8.36
N HIS A 49 13.80 -16.49 8.06
CA HIS A 49 13.20 -15.16 8.17
C HIS A 49 11.71 -15.30 8.49
N VAL A 50 11.27 -14.64 9.55
CA VAL A 50 9.87 -14.59 9.98
C VAL A 50 9.31 -13.20 9.69
N PHE A 51 8.25 -13.15 8.91
CA PHE A 51 7.51 -11.92 8.65
C PHE A 51 6.47 -11.71 9.74
N SER A 52 6.46 -10.53 10.34
CA SER A 52 5.47 -10.15 11.34
C SER A 52 4.73 -8.88 10.94
N ASP A 53 3.41 -8.86 11.14
CA ASP A 53 2.60 -7.66 10.97
C ASP A 53 1.50 -7.58 12.03
N ILE A 54 1.19 -6.35 12.44
CA ILE A 54 0.13 -6.03 13.40
C ILE A 54 -1.05 -5.45 12.65
N CYS A 55 -2.18 -6.15 12.69
CA CYS A 55 -3.42 -5.70 12.09
C CYS A 55 -4.42 -5.27 13.16
N ARG A 56 -5.18 -4.21 12.87
CA ARG A 56 -6.34 -3.79 13.66
C ARG A 56 -7.62 -4.33 13.00
N PRO A 57 -8.51 -5.05 13.71
CA PRO A 57 -9.79 -5.49 13.18
C PRO A 57 -10.61 -4.32 12.65
N THR A 58 -11.19 -4.51 11.47
CA THR A 58 -12.10 -3.56 10.86
C THR A 58 -13.47 -3.63 11.53
N LYS A 59 -13.79 -2.61 12.33
CA LYS A 59 -15.09 -2.28 12.95
C LYS A 59 -15.67 -3.24 14.00
N ASN A 60 -15.46 -4.55 13.90
CA ASN A 60 -16.11 -5.50 14.79
C ASN A 60 -15.17 -5.88 15.94
N LYS A 61 -15.56 -5.51 17.16
CA LYS A 61 -14.96 -6.06 18.38
C LYS A 61 -15.20 -7.56 18.39
N THR A 62 -14.21 -8.36 18.78
CA THR A 62 -14.44 -9.78 19.06
C THR A 62 -15.60 -9.93 20.04
N ASN A 63 -16.52 -10.88 19.81
CA ASN A 63 -17.71 -11.15 20.65
C ASN A 63 -17.40 -11.63 22.09
N SER A 64 -16.20 -11.37 22.61
CA SER A 64 -15.67 -11.93 23.86
C SER A 64 -16.33 -11.36 25.13
N GLY A 65 -17.48 -10.67 25.05
CA GLY A 65 -18.29 -10.22 26.20
C GLY A 65 -17.59 -9.33 27.23
N SER A 66 -16.34 -8.96 27.01
CA SER A 66 -15.47 -8.30 27.98
C SER A 66 -15.34 -6.81 27.67
N HIS A 67 -15.25 -5.99 28.72
CA HIS A 67 -14.90 -4.56 28.66
C HIS A 67 -13.59 -4.26 27.89
N ARG A 68 -12.77 -5.29 27.60
CA ARG A 68 -11.57 -5.20 26.74
C ARG A 68 -11.62 -6.27 25.64
N SER A 69 -12.37 -6.00 24.57
CA SER A 69 -12.31 -6.81 23.34
C SER A 69 -10.90 -6.78 22.72
N HIS A 70 -10.46 -7.87 22.11
CA HIS A 70 -9.22 -7.86 21.32
C HIS A 70 -9.43 -6.97 20.09
N GLN A 71 -8.61 -5.94 19.97
CA GLN A 71 -8.68 -4.90 18.93
C GLN A 71 -7.46 -4.93 18.02
N TYR A 72 -6.58 -5.91 18.19
CA TYR A 72 -5.42 -6.13 17.36
C TYR A 72 -5.19 -7.63 17.23
N PHE A 73 -4.48 -8.02 16.19
CA PHE A 73 -3.83 -9.32 16.13
C PHE A 73 -2.48 -9.16 15.46
N ILE A 74 -1.52 -9.94 15.90
CA ILE A 74 -0.21 -10.05 15.27
C ILE A 74 -0.11 -11.40 14.57
N MET A 75 0.42 -11.41 13.36
CA MET A 75 0.72 -12.61 12.60
C MET A 75 2.22 -12.81 12.57
N PHE A 76 2.67 -14.07 12.68
CA PHE A 76 4.03 -14.47 12.40
C PHE A 76 4.00 -15.53 11.30
N ILE A 77 4.72 -15.28 10.21
CA ILE A 77 4.78 -16.14 9.04
C ILE A 77 6.23 -16.54 8.81
N ASP A 78 6.54 -17.82 8.94
CA ASP A 78 7.85 -18.34 8.53
C ASP A 78 7.96 -18.29 7.00
N GLY A 79 8.95 -17.60 6.46
CA GLY A 79 9.05 -17.41 5.01
C GLY A 79 9.54 -18.63 4.23
N HIS A 80 10.01 -19.71 4.89
CA HIS A 80 10.36 -20.96 4.21
C HIS A 80 9.20 -21.95 4.16
N SER A 81 8.63 -22.26 5.32
CA SER A 81 7.54 -23.24 5.45
C SER A 81 6.15 -22.64 5.25
N HIS A 82 6.03 -21.32 5.26
CA HIS A 82 4.77 -20.58 5.27
C HIS A 82 3.91 -20.90 6.52
N TYR A 83 4.50 -21.53 7.53
CA TYR A 83 3.83 -21.76 8.80
C TYR A 83 3.42 -20.43 9.43
N THR A 84 2.13 -20.30 9.74
CA THR A 84 1.54 -19.05 10.20
C THR A 84 0.91 -19.26 11.56
N THR A 85 1.24 -18.38 12.50
CA THR A 85 0.59 -18.31 13.80
C THR A 85 0.03 -16.90 14.03
N VAL A 86 -1.08 -16.82 14.77
CA VAL A 86 -1.82 -15.59 15.01
C VAL A 86 -2.09 -15.46 16.50
N GLN A 87 -1.78 -14.29 17.07
CA GLN A 87 -2.08 -13.96 18.45
C GLN A 87 -3.02 -12.76 18.53
N LEU A 88 -4.06 -12.87 19.37
CA LEU A 88 -5.02 -11.79 19.60
C LEU A 88 -4.50 -10.85 20.69
N MET A 89 -4.68 -9.55 20.47
CA MET A 89 -4.19 -8.49 21.36
C MET A 89 -5.29 -7.46 21.64
N LYS A 90 -5.35 -6.95 22.87
CA LYS A 90 -6.30 -5.92 23.32
C LYS A 90 -5.81 -4.53 22.97
N THR A 91 -4.51 -4.29 23.10
CA THR A 91 -3.84 -3.04 22.81
C THR A 91 -2.62 -3.28 21.92
N LYS A 92 -2.11 -2.22 21.27
CA LYS A 92 -1.03 -2.35 20.30
C LYS A 92 0.33 -2.67 20.95
N ASP A 93 0.48 -2.32 22.22
CA ASP A 93 1.66 -2.52 23.07
C ASP A 93 1.80 -3.95 23.63
N GLU A 94 0.84 -4.84 23.36
CA GLU A 94 0.97 -6.28 23.68
C GLU A 94 1.83 -7.04 22.64
N ALA A 95 2.31 -6.35 21.60
CA ALA A 95 3.11 -6.91 20.50
C ALA A 95 4.60 -7.03 20.83
#